data_AF-A0A367K3I3-F1
#
_entry.id   AF-A0A367K3I3-F1
#
_cell.length_a   1.000
_cell.length_b   1.000
_cell.length_c   1.000
_cell.angle_alpha   90.00
_cell.angle_beta   90.00
_cell.angle_gamma   90.00
#
_symmetry.space_group_name_H-M   'P 1'
#
loop_
_entity.id
_entity.type
_entity.pdbx_description
1 polymer ?
#
loop_
_entity_poly.entity_id
_entity_poly.type
_entity_poly.pdbx_seq_one_letter_code
_entity_poly.pdbx_strand_id
1 'polypeptide(L)'
;MLRLHENLIEHLLSEICLGTIVNIHSAIEWLKSTFLYVRVSQNPLHYNIQQGISPASNLYADNILQNICIQHLESLEGHSMIEKMNNLLLKPTSYGLIMVKYYIKFSTMASIINKKDISSLRDVLNLVSNCQEEMETIRYNSGEKQFLNTIRNNPNIRYPLDKVTSVADKVFLVLQCVLGDVNLHNSGSTLLATEGLNILNHASRITRCIIECAVYERDSSKLKYSIQLYQSIQAKM
;
A
#
# COMPACT_ATOMS: atom_id res chain seq x y z
N MET A 1 11.06 15.02 2.34
CA MET A 1 12.24 14.18 2.61
C MET A 1 12.47 14.00 4.13
N LEU A 2 11.41 13.77 4.94
CA LEU A 2 11.46 13.78 6.42
C LEU A 2 11.08 12.43 7.07
N ARG A 3 10.75 11.39 6.30
CA ARG A 3 10.23 10.10 6.78
C ARG A 3 10.83 8.90 6.04
N LEU A 4 12.12 8.97 5.67
CA LEU A 4 12.77 7.86 4.96
C LEU A 4 12.68 6.56 5.77
N HIS A 5 12.74 6.64 7.10
CA HIS A 5 12.61 5.47 7.99
C HIS A 5 11.22 4.82 7.97
N GLU A 6 10.15 5.56 7.65
CA GLU A 6 8.78 5.02 7.62
C GLU A 6 8.49 4.25 6.32
N ASN A 7 9.15 4.61 5.22
CA ASN A 7 8.92 4.02 3.89
C ASN A 7 10.23 3.49 3.27
N LEU A 8 11.17 3.04 4.11
CA LEU A 8 12.50 2.66 3.65
C LEU A 8 12.45 1.49 2.66
N ILE A 9 11.55 0.55 2.89
CA ILE A 9 11.37 -0.62 2.03
C ILE A 9 10.93 -0.24 0.61
N GLU A 10 10.03 0.74 0.47
CA GLU A 10 9.60 1.28 -0.82
C GLU A 10 10.76 1.99 -1.54
N HIS A 11 11.57 2.76 -0.82
CA HIS A 11 12.72 3.46 -1.39
C HIS A 11 13.82 2.48 -1.84
N LEU A 12 14.14 1.48 -1.03
CA LEU A 12 15.08 0.41 -1.41
C LEU A 12 14.61 -0.29 -2.69
N LEU A 13 13.32 -0.66 -2.76
CA LEU A 13 12.77 -1.29 -3.96
C LEU A 13 12.84 -0.37 -5.18
N SER A 14 12.55 0.92 -5.03
CA SER A 14 12.66 1.90 -6.12
C SER A 14 14.08 1.98 -6.66
N GLU A 15 15.09 2.04 -5.80
CA GLU A 15 16.50 2.12 -6.21
C GLU A 15 17.02 0.80 -6.81
N ILE A 16 16.48 -0.34 -6.39
CA ILE A 16 16.69 -1.63 -7.06
C ILE A 16 16.07 -1.61 -8.46
N CYS A 17 14.86 -1.06 -8.62
CA CYS A 17 14.19 -0.93 -9.92
C CYS A 17 14.93 0.02 -10.87
N LEU A 18 15.56 1.07 -10.34
CA LEU A 18 16.38 2.01 -11.12
C LEU A 18 17.78 1.48 -11.45
N GLY A 19 18.22 0.41 -10.78
CA GLY A 19 19.55 -0.17 -10.94
C GLY A 19 20.65 0.56 -10.16
N THR A 20 20.31 1.51 -9.29
CA THR A 20 21.25 2.13 -8.34
C THR A 20 21.74 1.11 -7.32
N ILE A 21 20.82 0.27 -6.82
CA ILE A 21 21.12 -0.82 -5.88
C ILE A 21 21.12 -2.14 -6.66
N VAL A 22 22.28 -2.79 -6.73
CA VAL A 22 22.48 -4.05 -7.47
C VAL A 22 22.84 -5.23 -6.56
N ASN A 23 23.23 -4.97 -5.32
CA ASN A 23 23.56 -5.95 -4.29
C ASN A 23 23.47 -5.33 -2.88
N ILE A 24 23.60 -6.16 -1.84
CA ILE A 24 23.52 -5.71 -0.44
C ILE A 24 24.54 -4.61 -0.12
N HIS A 25 25.77 -4.72 -0.65
CA HIS A 25 26.80 -3.71 -0.41
C HIS A 25 26.40 -2.34 -0.99
N SER A 26 25.94 -2.29 -2.23
CA SER A 26 25.43 -1.06 -2.85
C SER A 26 24.21 -0.49 -2.12
N ALA A 27 23.38 -1.34 -1.50
CA ALA A 27 22.24 -0.88 -0.70
C ALA A 27 22.69 -0.17 0.59
N ILE A 28 23.71 -0.69 1.25
CA ILE A 28 24.32 -0.08 2.45
C ILE A 28 25.00 1.24 2.08
N GLU A 29 25.77 1.28 1.00
CA GLU A 29 26.41 2.51 0.53
C GLU A 29 25.38 3.57 0.12
N TRP A 30 24.29 3.16 -0.54
CA TRP A 30 23.17 4.05 -0.81
C TRP A 30 22.57 4.61 0.49
N LEU A 31 22.31 3.76 1.49
CA LEU A 31 21.79 4.18 2.80
C LEU A 31 22.71 5.21 3.48
N LYS A 32 24.03 4.99 3.43
CA LYS A 32 25.03 5.92 3.99
C LYS A 32 25.01 7.30 3.34
N SER A 33 24.62 7.38 2.07
CA SER A 33 24.47 8.66 1.35
C SER A 33 23.22 9.45 1.75
N THR A 34 22.31 8.86 2.53
CA THR A 34 21.03 9.49 2.90
C THR A 34 21.11 10.32 4.18
N PHE A 35 20.17 11.25 4.35
CA PHE A 35 20.00 11.98 5.61
C PHE A 35 19.64 11.08 6.79
N LEU A 36 19.06 9.89 6.55
CA LEU A 36 18.78 8.91 7.61
C LEU A 36 20.07 8.43 8.27
N TYR A 37 21.14 8.22 7.50
CA TYR A 37 22.46 7.86 8.05
C TYR A 37 22.95 8.89 9.05
N VAL A 38 22.96 10.16 8.66
CA VAL A 38 23.37 11.28 9.51
C VAL A 38 22.57 11.32 10.81
N ARG A 39 21.25 11.09 10.73
CA ARG A 39 20.35 11.10 11.89
C ARG A 39 20.57 9.90 12.81
N VAL A 40 20.75 8.70 12.27
CA VAL A 40 21.03 7.48 13.05
C VAL A 40 22.37 7.62 13.75
N SER A 41 23.40 8.16 13.09
CA SER A 41 24.71 8.39 13.73
C SER A 41 24.65 9.42 14.86
N GLN A 42 23.80 10.44 14.77
CA GLN A 42 23.64 11.47 15.81
C GLN A 42 22.73 11.04 16.97
N ASN A 43 21.72 10.22 16.71
CA ASN A 43 20.80 9.74 17.74
C ASN A 43 20.41 8.26 17.52
N PRO A 44 21.33 7.31 17.72
CA PRO A 44 21.08 5.90 17.43
C PRO A 44 19.93 5.31 18.26
N LEU A 45 19.82 5.72 19.53
CA LEU A 45 18.83 5.20 20.48
C LEU A 45 17.38 5.44 20.04
N HIS A 46 17.12 6.51 19.27
CA HIS A 46 15.80 6.79 18.71
C HIS A 46 15.38 5.79 17.62
N TYR A 47 16.35 5.18 16.94
CA TYR A 47 16.12 4.20 15.87
C TYR A 47 16.35 2.76 16.33
N ASN A 48 16.48 2.54 17.65
CA ASN A 48 16.80 1.23 18.22
C ASN A 48 15.77 0.16 17.83
N ILE A 49 16.19 -0.71 16.92
CA ILE A 49 15.71 -2.07 16.82
C ILE A 49 16.39 -2.84 17.95
N GLN A 50 15.58 -3.39 18.85
CA GLN A 50 16.00 -4.14 20.04
C GLN A 50 17.03 -5.24 19.71
N GLN A 51 18.32 -4.94 19.81
CA GLN A 51 19.38 -5.95 19.92
C GLN A 51 20.47 -5.39 20.82
N GLY A 52 20.83 -6.13 21.87
CA GLY A 52 21.68 -5.74 23.00
C GLY A 52 23.15 -5.44 22.67
N ILE A 53 23.38 -4.60 21.67
CA ILE A 53 24.68 -4.09 21.26
C ILE A 53 24.92 -2.82 22.07
N SER A 54 26.08 -2.73 22.72
CA SER A 54 26.44 -1.59 23.54
C SER A 54 26.70 -0.34 22.69
N PRO A 55 26.19 0.85 23.09
CA PRO A 55 26.30 2.10 22.35
C PRO A 55 27.72 2.70 22.29
N ALA A 56 28.73 1.96 22.76
CA ALA A 56 30.11 2.45 22.91
C ALA A 56 31.00 2.23 21.67
N SER A 57 30.45 1.73 20.55
CA SER A 57 31.22 1.49 19.33
C SER A 57 30.88 2.51 18.23
N ASN A 58 31.92 3.04 17.57
CA ASN A 58 31.78 3.90 16.38
C ASN A 58 31.06 3.20 15.20
N LEU A 59 30.86 1.88 15.28
CA LEU A 59 30.19 1.04 14.28
C LEU A 59 28.70 0.79 14.60
N TYR A 60 28.16 1.36 15.67
CA TYR A 60 26.80 1.09 16.12
C TYR A 60 25.73 1.51 15.08
N ALA A 61 25.89 2.69 14.49
CA ALA A 61 24.98 3.18 13.45
C ALA A 61 25.05 2.36 12.15
N ASP A 62 26.27 1.98 11.74
CA ASP A 62 26.50 1.13 10.57
C ASP A 62 25.81 -0.23 10.73
N ASN A 63 25.96 -0.86 11.90
CA ASN A 63 25.34 -2.14 12.22
C ASN A 63 23.80 -2.05 12.24
N ILE A 64 23.23 -0.99 12.82
CA ILE A 64 21.78 -0.78 12.83
C ILE A 64 21.25 -0.69 11.39
N LEU A 65 21.86 0.16 10.57
CA LEU A 65 21.40 0.38 9.20
C LEU A 65 21.59 -0.84 8.31
N GLN A 66 22.69 -1.58 8.51
CA GLN A 66 22.92 -2.85 7.83
C GLN A 66 21.81 -3.86 8.19
N ASN A 67 21.47 -3.99 9.47
CA ASN A 67 20.41 -4.90 9.91
C ASN A 67 19.04 -4.51 9.33
N ILE A 68 18.68 -3.23 9.38
CA ILE A 68 17.45 -2.69 8.78
C ILE A 68 17.40 -3.00 7.29
N CYS A 69 18.50 -2.75 6.58
CA CYS A 69 18.60 -3.00 5.15
C CYS A 69 18.37 -4.47 4.83
N ILE A 70 19.06 -5.37 5.53
CA ILE A 70 18.94 -6.82 5.33
C ILE A 70 17.50 -7.27 5.59
N GLN A 71 16.88 -6.84 6.70
CA GLN A 71 15.50 -7.19 7.03
C GLN A 71 14.50 -6.76 5.95
N HIS A 72 14.66 -5.55 5.40
CA HIS A 72 13.79 -5.08 4.31
C HIS A 72 14.02 -5.84 3.01
N LEU A 73 15.28 -6.14 2.66
CA LEU A 73 15.60 -6.95 1.48
C LEU A 73 15.05 -8.37 1.59
N GLU A 74 15.17 -9.00 2.76
CA GLU A 74 14.56 -10.30 3.05
C GLU A 74 13.03 -10.26 2.97
N SER A 75 12.41 -9.18 3.45
CA SER A 75 10.95 -8.99 3.35
C SER A 75 10.49 -8.85 1.89
N LEU A 76 11.22 -8.09 1.08
CA LEU A 76 10.95 -7.93 -0.36
C LEU A 76 11.12 -9.25 -1.11
N GLU A 77 12.17 -10.01 -0.80
CA GLU A 77 12.42 -11.33 -1.38
C GLU A 77 11.33 -12.33 -0.96
N GLY A 78 10.96 -12.35 0.32
CA GLY A 78 9.91 -13.22 0.86
C GLY A 78 8.53 -12.98 0.24
N HIS A 79 8.25 -11.77 -0.24
CA HIS A 79 7.01 -11.42 -0.95
C HIS A 79 7.16 -11.45 -2.48
N SER A 80 8.25 -12.03 -3.01
CA SER A 80 8.51 -12.13 -4.45
C SER A 80 8.56 -10.79 -5.19
N MET A 81 8.94 -9.70 -4.52
CA MET A 81 9.08 -8.37 -5.14
C MET A 81 10.49 -8.14 -5.71
N ILE A 82 11.48 -8.85 -5.17
CA ILE A 82 12.84 -8.92 -5.69
C ILE A 82 13.30 -10.38 -5.77
N GLU A 83 14.32 -10.63 -6.58
CA GLU A 83 14.99 -11.91 -6.69
C GLU A 83 16.52 -11.74 -6.58
N LYS A 84 17.21 -12.74 -6.02
CA LYS A 84 18.68 -12.81 -5.96
C LYS A 84 19.21 -13.69 -7.09
N MET A 85 19.71 -13.07 -8.16
CA MET A 85 20.46 -13.79 -9.20
C MET A 85 21.85 -14.20 -8.68
N ASN A 86 22.21 -15.46 -8.87
CA ASN A 86 23.50 -16.04 -8.44
C ASN A 86 23.81 -15.81 -6.95
N ASN A 87 22.79 -15.67 -6.10
CA ASN A 87 22.89 -15.36 -4.67
C ASN A 87 23.59 -14.02 -4.34
N LEU A 88 23.81 -13.15 -5.33
CA LEU A 88 24.60 -11.92 -5.16
C LEU A 88 23.92 -10.68 -5.74
N LEU A 89 23.31 -10.80 -6.93
CA LEU A 89 22.73 -9.67 -7.65
C LEU A 89 21.25 -9.56 -7.36
N LEU A 90 20.83 -8.40 -6.86
CA LEU A 90 19.43 -8.07 -6.63
C LEU A 90 18.80 -7.62 -7.95
N LYS A 91 17.66 -8.21 -8.30
CA LYS A 91 16.82 -7.76 -9.41
C LYS A 91 15.37 -7.58 -8.97
N PRO A 92 14.67 -6.57 -9.50
CA PRO A 92 13.24 -6.43 -9.26
C PRO A 92 12.48 -7.51 -10.04
N THR A 93 11.44 -8.07 -9.44
CA THR A 93 10.47 -8.89 -10.18
C THR A 93 9.42 -8.00 -10.84
N SER A 94 8.51 -8.59 -11.62
CA SER A 94 7.34 -7.86 -12.13
C SER A 94 6.51 -7.23 -11.01
N TYR A 95 6.36 -7.90 -9.87
CA TYR A 95 5.67 -7.32 -8.71
C TYR A 95 6.39 -6.09 -8.18
N GLY A 96 7.71 -6.14 -8.05
CA GLY A 96 8.50 -4.99 -7.62
C GLY A 96 8.34 -3.79 -8.56
N LEU A 97 8.42 -4.04 -9.88
CA LEU A 97 8.23 -3.02 -10.90
C LEU A 97 6.82 -2.41 -10.87
N ILE A 98 5.78 -3.24 -10.73
CA ILE A 98 4.38 -2.77 -10.65
C ILE A 98 4.18 -1.92 -9.38
N MET A 99 4.72 -2.34 -8.24
CA MET A 99 4.63 -1.60 -6.97
C MET A 99 5.19 -0.19 -7.10
N VAL A 100 6.40 -0.07 -7.66
CA VAL A 100 7.09 1.22 -7.86
C VAL A 100 6.35 2.07 -8.90
N LYS A 101 5.92 1.48 -10.02
CA LYS A 101 5.17 2.16 -11.09
C LYS A 101 3.89 2.83 -10.59
N TYR A 102 3.20 2.20 -9.64
CA TYR A 102 1.94 2.70 -9.10
C TYR A 102 2.08 3.35 -7.72
N TYR A 103 3.29 3.51 -7.20
CA TYR A 103 3.54 4.09 -5.87
C TYR A 103 2.69 3.42 -4.78
N ILE A 104 2.63 2.09 -4.80
CA ILE A 104 1.89 1.29 -3.82
C ILE A 104 2.82 0.94 -2.66
N LYS A 105 2.31 1.02 -1.43
CA LYS A 105 3.01 0.63 -0.20
C LYS A 105 3.23 -0.86 -0.14
N PHE A 106 4.30 -1.27 0.54
CA PHE A 106 4.72 -2.66 0.62
C PHE A 106 3.62 -3.59 1.16
N SER A 107 2.97 -3.22 2.25
CA SER A 107 1.94 -4.06 2.90
C SER A 107 0.67 -4.19 2.05
N THR A 108 0.29 -3.13 1.33
CA THR A 108 -0.79 -3.18 0.35
C THR A 108 -0.43 -4.11 -0.80
N MET A 109 0.78 -4.01 -1.36
CA MET A 109 1.22 -4.90 -2.44
C MET A 109 1.28 -6.37 -1.99
N ALA A 110 1.81 -6.64 -0.79
CA ALA A 110 1.80 -7.96 -0.18
C ALA A 110 0.37 -8.53 -0.08
N SER A 111 -0.60 -7.71 0.32
CA SER A 111 -2.01 -8.10 0.38
C SER A 111 -2.59 -8.43 -1.00
N ILE A 112 -2.23 -7.67 -2.04
CA ILE A 112 -2.66 -7.92 -3.43
C ILE A 112 -2.10 -9.24 -3.97
N ILE A 113 -0.82 -9.53 -3.70
CA ILE A 113 -0.14 -10.77 -4.12
C ILE A 113 -0.72 -11.99 -3.40
N ASN A 114 -0.97 -11.86 -2.09
CA ASN A 114 -1.50 -12.96 -1.27
C ASN A 114 -2.97 -13.27 -1.59
N LYS A 115 -3.73 -12.31 -2.13
CA LYS A 115 -5.14 -12.50 -2.51
C LYS A 115 -5.26 -13.22 -3.86
N LYS A 116 -5.30 -14.56 -3.81
CA LYS A 116 -5.50 -15.44 -4.97
C LYS A 116 -6.98 -15.79 -5.22
N ASP A 117 -7.80 -15.80 -4.17
CA ASP A 117 -9.21 -16.18 -4.27
C ASP A 117 -10.08 -14.99 -4.66
N ILE A 118 -10.01 -14.56 -5.93
CA ILE A 118 -10.89 -13.53 -6.49
C ILE A 118 -11.85 -14.19 -7.48
N SER A 119 -13.12 -14.25 -7.07
CA SER A 119 -14.18 -14.95 -7.80
C SER A 119 -15.32 -14.03 -8.24
N SER A 120 -15.32 -12.79 -7.74
CA SER A 120 -16.39 -11.82 -7.97
C SER A 120 -15.89 -10.38 -7.96
N LEU A 121 -16.71 -9.46 -8.51
CA LEU A 121 -16.48 -8.02 -8.41
C LEU A 121 -16.44 -7.54 -6.95
N ARG A 122 -17.24 -8.16 -6.07
CA ARG A 122 -17.24 -7.88 -4.63
C ARG A 122 -15.90 -8.19 -3.99
N ASP A 123 -15.22 -9.25 -4.42
CA ASP A 123 -13.90 -9.62 -3.88
C ASP A 123 -12.83 -8.57 -4.21
N VAL A 124 -12.86 -8.04 -5.43
CA VAL A 124 -11.94 -6.94 -5.82
C VAL A 124 -12.27 -5.67 -5.05
N LEU A 125 -13.55 -5.32 -4.92
CA LEU A 125 -13.99 -4.17 -4.15
C LEU A 125 -13.56 -4.28 -2.67
N ASN A 126 -13.71 -5.47 -2.08
CA ASN A 126 -13.20 -5.78 -0.74
C ASN A 126 -11.68 -5.64 -0.67
N LEU A 127 -10.93 -6.17 -1.64
CA LEU A 127 -9.47 -6.05 -1.67
C LEU A 127 -9.04 -4.59 -1.65
N VAL A 128 -9.58 -3.76 -2.56
CA VAL A 128 -9.27 -2.31 -2.63
C VAL A 128 -9.64 -1.60 -1.33
N SER A 129 -10.78 -1.96 -0.72
CA SER A 129 -11.25 -1.31 0.51
C SER A 129 -10.43 -1.67 1.75
N ASN A 130 -9.75 -2.82 1.72
CA ASN A 130 -8.86 -3.26 2.80
C ASN A 130 -7.43 -2.72 2.66
N CYS A 131 -7.09 -2.02 1.58
CA CYS A 131 -5.80 -1.33 1.40
C CYS A 131 -5.74 -0.04 2.24
N GLN A 132 -5.86 -0.15 3.56
CA GLN A 132 -5.96 0.98 4.48
C GLN A 132 -4.70 1.85 4.48
N GLU A 133 -3.53 1.27 4.18
CA GLU A 133 -2.28 2.02 4.17
C GLU A 133 -2.23 3.06 3.04
N GLU A 134 -2.98 2.83 1.96
CA GLU A 134 -3.14 3.81 0.89
C GLU A 134 -4.11 4.94 1.23
N MET A 135 -4.89 4.77 2.30
CA MET A 135 -6.01 5.64 2.68
C MET A 135 -5.87 6.18 4.11
N GLU A 136 -4.63 6.42 4.57
CA GLU A 136 -4.32 6.89 5.94
C GLU A 136 -5.00 8.21 6.33
N THR A 137 -5.37 9.04 5.33
CA THR A 137 -6.09 10.30 5.56
C THR A 137 -7.56 10.09 5.90
N ILE A 138 -8.13 8.94 5.49
CA ILE A 138 -9.53 8.61 5.70
C ILE A 138 -9.72 8.10 7.13
N ARG A 139 -10.62 8.74 7.87
CA ARG A 139 -10.95 8.38 9.25
C ARG A 139 -12.40 7.95 9.35
N TYR A 140 -12.70 7.09 10.32
CA TYR A 140 -14.07 6.72 10.63
C TYR A 140 -14.48 7.32 11.98
N ASN A 141 -15.30 8.38 11.94
CA ASN A 141 -15.69 9.15 13.11
C ASN A 141 -17.12 8.80 13.57
N SER A 142 -17.40 8.99 14.86
CA SER A 142 -18.71 8.68 15.46
C SER A 142 -19.87 9.47 14.83
N GLY A 143 -19.64 10.71 14.39
CA GLY A 143 -20.66 11.58 13.78
C GLY A 143 -21.18 11.08 12.42
N GLU A 144 -20.43 10.23 11.72
CA GLU A 144 -20.81 9.71 10.40
C GLU A 144 -21.48 8.34 10.49
N LYS A 145 -21.33 7.66 11.62
CA LYS A 145 -21.79 6.27 11.82
C LYS A 145 -23.28 6.09 11.55
N GLN A 146 -24.12 6.99 12.07
CA GLN A 146 -25.56 6.90 11.87
C GLN A 146 -25.91 7.09 10.39
N PHE A 147 -25.32 8.09 9.74
CA PHE A 147 -25.55 8.39 8.33
C PHE A 147 -25.13 7.23 7.41
N LEU A 148 -23.91 6.71 7.60
CA LEU A 148 -23.40 5.57 6.82
C LEU A 148 -24.26 4.32 7.02
N ASN A 149 -24.72 4.05 8.25
CA ASN A 149 -25.60 2.91 8.50
C ASN A 149 -27.02 3.08 7.94
N THR A 150 -27.48 4.31 7.68
CA THR A 150 -28.71 4.57 6.92
C THR A 150 -28.48 4.37 5.43
N ILE A 151 -27.40 4.94 4.88
CA ILE A 151 -27.08 4.90 3.45
C ILE A 151 -26.81 3.49 2.93
N ARG A 152 -26.27 2.60 3.77
CA ARG A 152 -25.97 1.21 3.35
C ARG A 152 -27.17 0.45 2.77
N ASN A 153 -28.40 0.86 3.10
CA ASN A 153 -29.65 0.24 2.63
C ASN A 153 -30.23 0.95 1.38
N ASN A 154 -29.52 1.92 0.80
CA ASN A 154 -29.97 2.63 -0.39
C ASN A 154 -30.07 1.65 -1.59
N PRO A 155 -31.12 1.74 -2.44
CA PRO A 155 -31.34 0.80 -3.54
C PRO A 155 -30.22 0.76 -4.59
N ASN A 156 -29.42 1.83 -4.70
CA ASN A 156 -28.29 1.89 -5.63
C ASN A 156 -27.01 1.23 -5.06
N ILE A 157 -27.03 0.78 -3.80
CA ILE A 157 -25.92 0.02 -3.19
C ILE A 157 -26.06 -1.45 -3.56
N ARG A 158 -25.16 -1.92 -4.42
CA ARG A 158 -25.18 -3.30 -4.95
C ARG A 158 -24.81 -4.35 -3.91
N TYR A 159 -23.86 -4.04 -3.03
CA TYR A 159 -23.34 -4.92 -1.99
C TYR A 159 -23.54 -4.27 -0.62
N PRO A 160 -24.74 -4.36 -0.03
CA PRO A 160 -25.00 -3.79 1.29
C PRO A 160 -24.17 -4.50 2.36
N LEU A 161 -23.77 -3.73 3.38
CA LEU A 161 -23.08 -4.22 4.57
C LEU A 161 -24.07 -4.41 5.72
N ASP A 162 -23.85 -5.43 6.56
CA ASP A 162 -24.66 -5.63 7.77
C ASP A 162 -24.47 -4.52 8.80
N LYS A 163 -23.26 -3.94 8.85
CA LYS A 163 -22.88 -2.80 9.69
C LYS A 163 -21.58 -2.17 9.20
N VAL A 164 -21.49 -0.85 9.32
CA VAL A 164 -20.23 -0.12 9.10
C VAL A 164 -19.52 0.01 10.45
N THR A 165 -18.38 -0.67 10.63
CA THR A 165 -17.64 -0.68 11.90
C THR A 165 -16.18 -0.27 11.75
N SER A 166 -15.61 -0.40 10.56
CA SER A 166 -14.20 -0.11 10.27
C SER A 166 -14.02 0.95 9.19
N VAL A 167 -12.78 1.44 9.04
CA VAL A 167 -12.39 2.31 7.91
C VAL A 167 -12.57 1.57 6.58
N ALA A 168 -12.23 0.26 6.54
CA ALA A 168 -12.45 -0.55 5.34
C ALA A 168 -13.93 -0.62 4.95
N ASP A 169 -14.85 -0.78 5.92
CA ASP A 169 -16.30 -0.75 5.64
C ASP A 169 -16.75 0.62 5.12
N LYS A 170 -16.21 1.70 5.70
CA LYS A 170 -16.49 3.06 5.23
C LYS A 170 -16.04 3.22 3.77
N VAL A 171 -14.80 2.82 3.45
CA VAL A 171 -14.25 2.88 2.09
C VAL A 171 -15.10 2.04 1.13
N PHE A 172 -15.42 0.80 1.51
CA PHE A 172 -16.24 -0.12 0.72
C PHE A 172 -17.62 0.45 0.40
N LEU A 173 -18.28 1.05 1.40
CA LEU A 173 -19.59 1.65 1.22
C LEU A 173 -19.51 2.95 0.41
N VAL A 174 -18.58 3.86 0.75
CA VAL A 174 -18.43 5.16 0.09
C VAL A 174 -18.07 4.98 -1.39
N LEU A 175 -17.20 4.03 -1.72
CA LEU A 175 -16.88 3.72 -3.12
C LEU A 175 -18.12 3.27 -3.89
N GLN A 176 -18.98 2.44 -3.29
CA GLN A 176 -20.27 2.08 -3.91
C GLN A 176 -21.21 3.28 -4.05
N CYS A 177 -21.24 4.19 -3.07
CA CYS A 177 -22.03 5.40 -3.17
C CYS A 177 -21.60 6.28 -4.36
N VAL A 178 -20.30 6.48 -4.53
CA VAL A 178 -19.74 7.27 -5.66
C VAL A 178 -20.06 6.60 -6.99
N LEU A 179 -19.88 5.28 -7.08
CA LEU A 179 -20.19 4.53 -8.30
C LEU A 179 -21.70 4.48 -8.62
N GLY A 180 -22.55 4.49 -7.60
CA GLY A 180 -24.01 4.42 -7.70
C GLY A 180 -24.73 5.78 -7.65
N ASP A 181 -24.01 6.90 -7.75
CA ASP A 181 -24.54 8.28 -7.64
C ASP A 181 -25.41 8.50 -6.39
N VAL A 182 -25.05 7.88 -5.27
CA VAL A 182 -25.74 8.07 -3.99
C VAL A 182 -25.21 9.33 -3.33
N ASN A 183 -26.13 10.20 -2.90
CA ASN A 183 -25.78 11.45 -2.25
C ASN A 183 -25.06 11.22 -0.91
N LEU A 184 -23.81 11.71 -0.81
CA LEU A 184 -22.95 11.61 0.37
C LEU A 184 -22.98 12.85 1.28
N HIS A 185 -23.80 13.86 0.97
CA HIS A 185 -23.93 15.05 1.80
C HIS A 185 -24.69 14.73 3.09
N ASN A 186 -23.95 14.68 4.20
CA ASN A 186 -24.53 14.48 5.53
C ASN A 186 -24.85 15.84 6.16
N SER A 187 -26.14 16.17 6.31
CA SER A 187 -26.58 17.35 7.09
C SER A 187 -25.92 18.67 6.68
N GLY A 188 -25.67 18.87 5.38
CA GLY A 188 -24.99 20.06 4.84
C GLY A 188 -23.46 20.01 4.84
N SER A 189 -22.85 18.96 5.39
CA SER A 189 -21.40 18.72 5.29
C SER A 189 -21.03 18.12 3.93
N THR A 190 -19.99 18.69 3.30
CA THR A 190 -19.40 18.19 2.04
C THR A 190 -18.21 17.27 2.27
N LEU A 191 -17.78 17.06 3.53
CA LEU A 191 -16.57 16.32 3.87
C LEU A 191 -16.59 14.87 3.37
N LEU A 192 -17.70 14.16 3.54
CA LEU A 192 -17.78 12.76 3.08
C LEU A 192 -17.81 12.66 1.55
N ALA A 193 -18.35 13.67 0.87
CA ALA A 193 -18.33 13.73 -0.59
C ALA A 193 -16.89 13.98 -1.11
N THR A 194 -16.14 14.87 -0.47
CA THR A 194 -14.73 15.11 -0.84
C THR A 194 -13.84 13.90 -0.50
N GLU A 195 -14.07 13.24 0.63
CA GLU A 195 -13.45 11.96 0.94
C GLU A 195 -13.79 10.88 -0.11
N GLY A 196 -15.03 10.85 -0.61
CA GLY A 196 -15.45 9.94 -1.68
C GLY A 196 -14.63 10.11 -2.96
N LEU A 197 -14.34 11.35 -3.37
CA LEU A 197 -13.48 11.63 -4.52
C LEU A 197 -12.02 11.19 -4.26
N ASN A 198 -11.51 11.41 -3.06
CA ASN A 198 -10.16 10.95 -2.68
C ASN A 198 -10.08 9.42 -2.69
N ILE A 199 -11.08 8.74 -2.13
CA ILE A 199 -11.19 7.27 -2.16
C ILE A 199 -11.23 6.78 -3.60
N LEU A 200 -11.99 7.43 -4.49
CA LEU A 200 -12.07 7.06 -5.91
C LEU A 200 -10.69 7.16 -6.60
N ASN A 201 -9.92 8.22 -6.32
CA ASN A 201 -8.57 8.41 -6.86
C ASN A 201 -7.61 7.31 -6.38
N HIS A 202 -7.60 7.00 -5.08
CA HIS A 202 -6.79 5.91 -4.54
C HIS A 202 -7.23 4.55 -5.11
N ALA A 203 -8.53 4.29 -5.17
CA ALA A 203 -9.09 3.06 -5.73
C ALA A 203 -8.72 2.87 -7.21
N SER A 204 -8.72 3.94 -8.02
CA SER A 204 -8.30 3.91 -9.42
C SER A 204 -6.85 3.40 -9.56
N ARG A 205 -5.93 3.98 -8.79
CA ARG A 205 -4.50 3.60 -8.79
C ARG A 205 -4.29 2.17 -8.29
N ILE A 206 -4.93 1.77 -7.19
CA ILE A 206 -4.84 0.42 -6.62
C ILE A 206 -5.40 -0.60 -7.62
N THR A 207 -6.54 -0.31 -8.27
CA THR A 207 -7.15 -1.24 -9.22
C THR A 207 -6.26 -1.44 -10.46
N ARG A 208 -5.57 -0.41 -10.94
CA ARG A 208 -4.57 -0.56 -12.02
C ARG A 208 -3.39 -1.45 -11.62
N CYS A 209 -2.91 -1.32 -10.38
CA CYS A 209 -1.90 -2.22 -9.83
C CYS A 209 -2.41 -3.67 -9.82
N ILE A 210 -3.63 -3.91 -9.33
CA ILE A 210 -4.24 -5.26 -9.31
C ILE A 210 -4.37 -5.84 -10.74
N ILE A 211 -4.76 -5.03 -11.73
CA ILE A 211 -4.85 -5.45 -13.13
C ILE A 211 -3.49 -5.92 -13.65
N GLU A 212 -2.41 -5.17 -13.43
CA GLU A 212 -1.07 -5.58 -13.90
C GLU A 212 -0.56 -6.82 -13.17
N CYS A 213 -0.82 -6.94 -11.87
CA CYS A 213 -0.53 -8.17 -11.12
C CYS A 213 -1.29 -9.37 -11.71
N ALA A 214 -2.58 -9.21 -12.01
CA ALA A 214 -3.40 -10.28 -12.58
C ALA A 214 -2.92 -10.72 -13.98
N VAL A 215 -2.47 -9.77 -14.81
CA VAL A 215 -1.86 -10.06 -16.12
C VAL A 215 -0.59 -10.88 -15.94
N TYR A 216 0.28 -10.48 -14.99
CA TYR A 216 1.51 -11.21 -14.70
C TYR A 216 1.24 -12.61 -14.14
N GLU A 217 0.27 -12.74 -13.23
CA GLU A 217 -0.18 -14.00 -12.61
C GLU A 217 -0.90 -14.94 -13.59
N ARG A 218 -1.35 -14.42 -14.74
CA ARG A 218 -2.27 -15.08 -15.67
C ARG A 218 -3.58 -15.52 -15.00
N ASP A 219 -4.03 -14.77 -13.98
CA ASP A 219 -5.30 -15.00 -13.30
C ASP A 219 -6.44 -14.29 -14.05
N SER A 220 -7.17 -15.09 -14.84
CA SER A 220 -8.29 -14.59 -15.64
C SER A 220 -9.46 -14.04 -14.81
N SER A 221 -9.72 -14.60 -13.63
CA SER A 221 -10.84 -14.17 -12.78
C SER A 221 -10.52 -12.83 -12.13
N LYS A 222 -9.33 -12.72 -11.52
CA LYS A 222 -8.81 -11.48 -10.97
C LYS A 222 -8.76 -10.38 -12.03
N LEU A 223 -8.23 -10.69 -13.21
CA LEU A 223 -8.14 -9.74 -14.32
C LEU A 223 -9.52 -9.23 -14.75
N LYS A 224 -10.48 -10.14 -14.98
CA LYS A 224 -11.84 -9.80 -15.42
C LYS A 224 -12.53 -8.83 -14.45
N TYR A 225 -12.55 -9.18 -13.17
CA TYR A 225 -13.27 -8.38 -12.17
C TYR A 225 -12.55 -7.07 -11.84
N SER A 226 -11.21 -7.05 -11.89
CA SER A 226 -10.44 -5.81 -11.71
C SER A 226 -10.62 -4.85 -12.88
N ILE A 227 -10.67 -5.33 -14.13
CA ILE A 227 -11.02 -4.49 -15.29
C ILE A 227 -12.44 -3.95 -15.17
N GLN A 228 -13.40 -4.78 -14.77
CA GLN A 228 -14.78 -4.35 -14.59
C GLN A 228 -14.89 -3.22 -13.54
N LEU A 229 -14.24 -3.38 -12.38
CA LEU A 229 -14.20 -2.33 -11.36
C LEU A 229 -13.52 -1.06 -11.89
N TYR A 230 -12.39 -1.20 -12.57
CA TYR A 230 -11.64 -0.07 -13.11
C TYR A 230 -12.46 0.74 -14.12
N GLN A 231 -13.17 0.08 -15.02
CA GLN A 231 -14.05 0.76 -15.98
C GLN A 231 -15.17 1.53 -15.27
N SER A 232 -15.77 0.96 -14.23
CA SER A 232 -16.76 1.69 -13.42
C SER A 232 -16.17 2.91 -12.72
N ILE A 233 -14.94 2.81 -12.21
CA ILE A 233 -14.23 3.93 -11.59
C ILE A 233 -13.92 5.03 -12.61
N GLN A 234 -13.42 4.66 -13.80
CA GLN A 234 -13.12 5.62 -14.88
C GLN A 234 -14.35 6.35 -15.40
N ALA A 235 -15.53 5.73 -15.37
CA ALA A 235 -16.77 6.39 -15.77
C ALA A 235 -17.23 7.49 -14.79
N LYS A 236 -16.59 7.60 -13.60
CA LYS A 236 -16.93 8.57 -12.54
C LYS A 236 -15.86 9.62 -12.29
N MET A 237 -14.68 9.49 -12.89
CA MET A 237 -13.60 10.50 -12.85
C MET A 237 -13.75 11.46 -14.02
#